data_AF-A0A6J7ASR5-F1
#
_entry.id   AF-A0A6J7ASR5-F1
#
_cell.length_a   1.000
_cell.length_b   1.000
_cell.length_c   1.000
_cell.angle_alpha   90.00
_cell.angle_beta   90.00
_cell.angle_gamma   90.00
#
_symmetry.space_group_name_H-M   'P 1'
#
loop_
_entity.id
_entity.type
_entity.pdbx_description
1 polymer ?
#
loop_
_entity_poly.entity_id
_entity_poly.type
_entity_poly.pdbx_seq_one_letter_code
_entity_poly.pdbx_strand_id
1 'polypeptide(L)'
;MHPEDDVAIANVAGANLLTHTPEVRTWLAEIEKQFVLGTYAYADGATHVLLSMAADAVVADLLNGRNDITLAYLATPTDTFMVPLDAVLESRRRWDSRGFSGLLQAPLRTLKQFEPNYPQTIFSADGTEVGLNDSLISQQGANYALAKRLQRWRALVARSTGTPVSINLAPATRTRSVIKNRALAAAYAGADRFGIEVFDPAT
;
A
#
# COMPACT_ATOMS: atom_id res chain seq x y z
N MET A 1 15.33 34.82 9.51
CA MET A 1 14.39 33.73 9.86
C MET A 1 14.48 33.57 11.36
N HIS A 2 13.53 34.15 12.11
CA HIS A 2 13.53 34.05 13.57
C HIS A 2 12.92 32.68 13.95
N PRO A 3 13.59 31.84 14.74
CA PRO A 3 13.09 30.51 15.12
C PRO A 3 11.74 30.52 15.85
N GLU A 4 11.36 31.66 16.45
CA GLU A 4 10.05 31.83 17.10
C GLU A 4 8.90 31.94 16.08
N ASP A 5 9.17 32.44 14.88
CA ASP A 5 8.20 32.49 13.78
C ASP A 5 7.88 31.09 13.26
N ASP A 6 8.87 30.18 13.26
CA ASP A 6 8.69 28.80 12.78
C ASP A 6 7.70 28.03 13.66
N VAL A 7 7.71 28.25 14.98
CA VAL A 7 6.76 27.63 15.92
C VAL A 7 5.35 28.20 15.72
N ALA A 8 5.23 29.52 15.56
CA ALA A 8 3.95 30.16 15.29
C ALA A 8 3.34 29.70 13.96
N ILE A 9 4.15 29.62 12.91
CA ILE A 9 3.76 29.11 11.59
C ILE A 9 3.37 27.63 11.70
N ALA A 10 4.18 26.78 12.36
CA ALA A 10 3.87 25.36 12.50
C ALA A 10 2.52 25.10 13.18
N ASN A 11 2.10 25.97 14.11
CA ASN A 11 0.80 25.85 14.78
C ASN A 11 -0.42 26.15 13.90
N VAL A 12 -0.23 26.90 12.81
CA VAL A 12 -1.31 27.28 11.87
C VAL A 12 -1.11 26.73 10.46
N ALA A 13 0.04 26.13 10.17
CA ALA A 13 0.40 25.59 8.87
C ALA A 13 -0.36 24.29 8.58
N GLY A 14 -0.76 24.16 7.32
CA GLY A 14 -1.48 23.00 6.80
C GLY A 14 -2.97 23.24 6.64
N ALA A 15 -3.67 22.21 6.17
CA ALA A 15 -5.10 22.24 5.94
C ALA A 15 -5.71 20.90 6.32
N ASN A 16 -6.93 20.92 6.87
CA ASN A 16 -7.67 19.72 7.15
C ASN A 16 -8.35 19.24 5.87
N LEU A 17 -7.80 18.19 5.25
CA LEU A 17 -8.31 17.67 3.98
C LEU A 17 -9.76 17.16 4.06
N LEU A 18 -10.27 16.78 5.25
CA LEU A 18 -11.65 16.33 5.42
C LEU A 18 -12.65 17.47 5.46
N THR A 19 -12.28 18.61 6.05
CA THR A 19 -13.21 19.75 6.21
C THR A 19 -12.96 20.84 5.19
N HIS A 20 -11.75 20.92 4.62
CA HIS A 20 -11.31 21.95 3.68
C HIS A 20 -10.95 21.35 2.31
N THR A 21 -11.61 20.26 1.87
CA THR A 21 -11.30 19.60 0.60
C THR A 21 -11.37 20.56 -0.60
N PRO A 22 -12.44 21.39 -0.75
CA PRO A 22 -12.53 22.35 -1.86
C PRO A 22 -11.46 23.45 -1.81
N GLU A 23 -11.12 23.94 -0.62
CA GLU A 23 -10.12 24.97 -0.40
C GLU A 23 -8.72 24.44 -0.74
N VAL A 24 -8.40 23.22 -0.29
CA VAL A 24 -7.12 22.55 -0.63
C VAL A 24 -7.01 22.36 -2.13
N ARG A 25 -8.06 21.88 -2.80
CA ARG A 25 -8.08 21.79 -4.27
C ARG A 25 -7.80 23.15 -4.90
N THR A 26 -8.51 24.20 -4.46
CA THR A 26 -8.43 25.54 -5.05
C THR A 26 -7.03 26.10 -4.90
N TRP A 27 -6.44 25.99 -3.71
CA TRP A 27 -5.07 26.38 -3.44
C TRP A 27 -4.06 25.62 -4.31
N LEU A 28 -4.20 24.30 -4.46
CA LEU A 28 -3.33 23.51 -5.34
C LEU A 28 -3.46 23.91 -6.82
N ALA A 29 -4.62 24.40 -7.25
CA ALA A 29 -4.84 24.87 -8.62
C ALA A 29 -4.10 26.18 -8.93
N GLU A 30 -3.75 26.98 -7.91
CA GLU A 30 -2.96 28.23 -8.06
C GLU A 30 -1.49 27.98 -8.44
N ILE A 31 -0.99 26.75 -8.32
CA ILE A 31 0.40 26.41 -8.66
C ILE A 31 0.58 26.46 -10.18
N GLU A 32 1.23 27.50 -10.71
CA GLU A 32 1.38 27.67 -12.17
C GLU A 32 2.31 26.64 -12.85
N LYS A 33 3.22 26.04 -12.10
CA LYS A 33 4.21 25.08 -12.63
C LYS A 33 3.72 23.65 -12.50
N GLN A 34 4.31 22.76 -13.30
CA GLN A 34 4.15 21.31 -13.12
C GLN A 34 4.58 20.89 -11.69
N PHE A 35 3.85 19.94 -11.10
CA PHE A 35 4.18 19.44 -9.76
C PHE A 35 3.82 17.97 -9.59
N VAL A 36 4.40 17.38 -8.54
CA VAL A 36 4.08 16.03 -8.10
C VAL A 36 3.12 16.12 -6.92
N LEU A 37 1.93 15.51 -7.04
CA LEU A 37 0.96 15.42 -5.96
C LEU A 37 1.07 14.06 -5.26
N GLY A 38 1.69 14.07 -4.08
CA GLY A 38 1.82 12.89 -3.23
C GLY A 38 0.63 12.73 -2.29
N THR A 39 -0.06 11.59 -2.33
CA THR A 39 -1.12 11.28 -1.35
C THR A 39 -0.62 10.26 -0.33
N TYR A 40 -0.23 10.75 0.85
CA TYR A 40 0.33 9.93 1.94
C TYR A 40 -0.53 9.94 3.20
N ALA A 41 -1.75 10.45 3.07
CA ALA A 41 -2.67 10.62 4.18
C ALA A 41 -3.08 9.25 4.77
N TYR A 42 -3.17 9.21 6.09
CA TYR A 42 -3.55 8.04 6.87
C TYR A 42 -4.42 8.45 8.04
N ALA A 43 -5.43 7.64 8.35
CA ALA A 43 -6.21 7.76 9.57
C ALA A 43 -6.67 6.37 10.02
N ASP A 44 -7.25 6.30 11.22
CA ASP A 44 -7.80 5.07 11.75
C ASP A 44 -9.27 4.89 11.36
N GLY A 45 -9.65 3.64 11.10
CA GLY A 45 -11.06 3.27 10.86
C GLY A 45 -11.70 3.99 9.68
N ALA A 46 -12.97 4.36 9.82
CA ALA A 46 -13.78 4.95 8.75
C ALA A 46 -13.21 6.30 8.25
N THR A 47 -12.55 7.05 9.13
CA THR A 47 -11.89 8.31 8.77
C THR A 47 -10.85 8.12 7.68
N HIS A 48 -10.16 6.97 7.63
CA HIS A 48 -9.21 6.68 6.56
C HIS A 48 -9.88 6.62 5.19
N VAL A 49 -11.07 6.01 5.12
CA VAL A 49 -11.82 5.91 3.87
C VAL A 49 -12.26 7.30 3.42
N LEU A 50 -12.82 8.11 4.33
CA LEU A 50 -13.21 9.49 4.03
C LEU A 50 -12.03 10.34 3.59
N LEU A 51 -10.87 10.17 4.23
CA LEU A 51 -9.65 10.90 3.90
C LEU A 51 -9.11 10.51 2.51
N SER A 52 -9.13 9.22 2.18
CA SER A 52 -8.77 8.73 0.85
C SER A 52 -9.74 9.22 -0.22
N MET A 53 -11.04 9.30 0.07
CA MET A 53 -12.04 9.87 -0.85
C MET A 53 -11.86 11.37 -1.05
N ALA A 54 -11.59 12.12 0.02
CA ALA A 54 -11.32 13.56 -0.07
C ALA A 54 -10.06 13.84 -0.91
N ALA A 55 -8.98 13.10 -0.67
CA ALA A 55 -7.76 13.17 -1.49
C ALA A 55 -8.05 12.83 -2.96
N ASP A 56 -8.84 11.79 -3.22
CA ASP A 56 -9.22 11.41 -4.57
C ASP A 56 -10.06 12.46 -5.29
N ALA A 57 -10.99 13.12 -4.58
CA ALA A 57 -11.79 14.21 -5.14
C ALA A 57 -10.91 15.39 -5.57
N VAL A 58 -9.92 15.77 -4.76
CA VAL A 58 -8.92 16.80 -5.11
C VAL A 58 -8.15 16.39 -6.37
N VAL A 59 -7.63 15.16 -6.40
CA VAL A 59 -6.87 14.65 -7.55
C VAL A 59 -7.72 14.62 -8.82
N ALA A 60 -8.92 14.06 -8.74
CA ALA A 60 -9.82 13.91 -9.89
C ALA A 60 -10.15 15.27 -10.51
N ASP A 61 -10.45 16.26 -9.67
CA ASP A 61 -10.82 17.59 -10.15
C ASP A 61 -9.61 18.36 -10.72
N LEU A 62 -8.44 18.27 -10.09
CA LEU A 62 -7.21 18.84 -10.63
C LEU A 62 -6.86 18.26 -12.01
N LEU A 63 -6.98 16.93 -12.17
CA LEU A 63 -6.70 16.25 -13.44
C LEU A 63 -7.74 16.55 -14.54
N ASN A 64 -8.94 17.02 -14.19
CA ASN A 64 -9.91 17.48 -15.18
C ASN A 64 -9.50 18.82 -15.81
N GLY A 65 -8.79 19.66 -15.06
CA GLY A 65 -8.34 20.99 -15.52
C GLY A 65 -6.90 21.05 -16.00
N ARG A 66 -6.09 20.02 -15.72
CA ARG A 66 -4.63 20.05 -15.89
C ARG A 66 -4.07 18.72 -16.34
N ASN A 67 -3.03 18.77 -17.19
CA ASN A 67 -2.31 17.61 -17.70
C ASN A 67 -0.82 17.59 -17.31
N ASP A 68 -0.39 18.51 -16.44
CA ASP A 68 0.99 18.71 -15.99
C ASP A 68 1.25 18.20 -14.56
N ILE A 69 0.35 17.36 -14.05
CA ILE A 69 0.45 16.79 -12.69
C ILE A 69 0.95 15.34 -12.78
N THR A 70 1.96 15.02 -11.99
CA THR A 70 2.38 13.63 -11.73
C THR A 70 1.85 13.21 -10.37
N LEU A 71 1.27 12.01 -10.26
CA LEU A 71 0.78 11.52 -8.98
C LEU A 71 1.81 10.62 -8.29
N ALA A 72 1.86 10.69 -6.96
CA ALA A 72 2.70 9.80 -6.16
C ALA A 72 1.89 9.15 -5.02
N TYR A 73 2.03 7.83 -4.89
CA TYR A 73 1.30 7.02 -3.89
C TYR A 73 2.23 6.07 -3.15
N LEU A 74 1.87 5.74 -1.91
CA LEU A 74 2.45 4.64 -1.15
C LEU A 74 1.43 3.49 -1.08
N ALA A 75 1.75 2.41 -1.81
CA ALA A 75 0.99 1.17 -1.74
C ALA A 75 1.25 0.45 -0.41
N THR A 76 0.30 -0.38 0.00
CA THR A 76 0.45 -1.26 1.16
C THR A 76 0.94 -2.64 0.68
N PRO A 77 1.91 -3.28 1.34
CA PRO A 77 2.29 -4.66 1.02
C PRO A 77 1.18 -5.66 1.37
N THR A 78 0.23 -5.25 2.21
CA THR A 78 -0.90 -6.06 2.67
C THR A 78 -2.13 -5.89 1.78
N ASP A 79 -1.92 -6.08 0.48
CA ASP A 79 -2.96 -6.02 -0.54
C ASP A 79 -2.87 -7.25 -1.46
N THR A 80 -3.82 -7.40 -2.37
CA THR A 80 -3.79 -8.48 -3.36
C THR A 80 -3.06 -8.02 -4.62
N PHE A 81 -2.08 -8.78 -5.10
CA PHE A 81 -1.26 -8.43 -6.26
C PHE A 81 -1.32 -9.51 -7.34
N MET A 82 -1.35 -9.06 -8.59
CA MET A 82 -1.04 -9.91 -9.73
C MET A 82 0.48 -10.06 -9.80
N VAL A 83 0.96 -11.29 -9.90
CA VAL A 83 2.40 -11.61 -9.99
C VAL A 83 2.69 -12.39 -11.27
N PRO A 84 3.88 -12.20 -11.87
CA PRO A 84 4.26 -12.95 -13.06
C PRO A 84 4.42 -14.46 -12.76
N LEU A 85 4.30 -15.28 -13.80
CA LEU A 85 4.30 -16.74 -13.67
C LEU A 85 5.63 -17.29 -13.12
N ASP A 86 6.75 -16.65 -13.42
CA ASP A 86 8.06 -17.01 -12.87
C ASP A 86 8.09 -16.96 -11.33
N ALA A 87 7.47 -15.95 -10.71
CA ALA A 87 7.32 -15.85 -9.26
C ALA A 87 6.48 -17.01 -8.69
N VAL A 88 5.43 -17.41 -9.41
CA VAL A 88 4.59 -18.56 -9.04
C VAL A 88 5.39 -19.87 -9.10
N LEU A 89 6.11 -20.09 -10.21
CA LEU A 89 6.92 -21.29 -10.41
C LEU A 89 8.04 -21.39 -9.38
N GLU A 90 8.71 -20.28 -9.07
CA GLU A 90 9.75 -20.24 -8.03
C GLU A 90 9.16 -20.55 -6.64
N SER A 91 8.00 -20.00 -6.30
CA SER A 91 7.31 -20.31 -5.04
C SER A 91 6.92 -21.79 -4.94
N ARG A 92 6.44 -22.40 -6.03
CA ARG A 92 6.10 -23.83 -6.08
C ARG A 92 7.35 -24.70 -5.93
N ARG A 93 8.44 -24.36 -6.64
CA ARG A 93 9.73 -25.04 -6.52
C ARG A 93 10.25 -25.02 -5.09
N ARG A 94 10.20 -23.88 -4.40
CA ARG A 94 10.58 -23.76 -2.97
C ARG A 94 9.67 -24.59 -2.07
N TRP A 95 8.37 -24.59 -2.35
CA TRP A 95 7.40 -25.39 -1.62
C TRP A 95 7.66 -26.90 -1.76
N ASP A 96 8.01 -27.37 -2.95
CA ASP A 96 8.28 -28.81 -3.18
C ASP A 96 9.65 -29.23 -2.63
N SER A 97 10.61 -28.31 -2.54
CA SER A 97 11.98 -28.56 -2.06
C SER A 97 12.18 -28.41 -0.54
N ARG A 98 11.13 -28.24 0.26
CA ARG A 98 11.23 -28.06 1.73
C ARG A 98 11.83 -29.24 2.49
N GLY A 99 11.87 -30.43 1.89
CA GLY A 99 12.42 -31.64 2.50
C GLY A 99 11.77 -31.97 3.86
N PHE A 100 12.57 -32.42 4.83
CA PHE A 100 12.08 -32.86 6.13
C PHE A 100 11.37 -31.76 6.94
N SER A 101 11.68 -30.48 6.68
CA SER A 101 11.00 -29.35 7.34
C SER A 101 9.52 -29.22 6.95
N GLY A 102 9.13 -29.69 5.75
CA GLY A 102 7.74 -29.74 5.32
C GLY A 102 6.89 -30.73 6.12
N LEU A 103 7.49 -31.80 6.64
CA LEU A 103 6.81 -32.78 7.51
C LEU A 103 6.46 -32.16 8.87
N LEU A 104 7.34 -31.32 9.42
CA LEU A 104 7.09 -30.59 10.67
C LEU A 104 5.94 -29.58 10.56
N GLN A 105 5.60 -29.13 9.34
CA GLN A 105 4.49 -28.21 9.08
C GLN A 105 3.14 -28.93 8.92
N ALA A 106 3.12 -30.26 8.75
CA ALA A 106 1.90 -31.02 8.48
C ALA A 106 0.80 -30.87 9.55
N PRO A 107 1.10 -30.86 10.87
CA PRO A 107 0.09 -30.61 11.89
C PRO A 107 -0.47 -29.18 11.89
N LEU A 108 0.30 -28.20 11.41
CA LEU A 108 -0.16 -26.80 11.33
C LEU A 108 -1.03 -26.56 10.09
N ARG A 109 -0.89 -27.40 9.06
CA ARG A 109 -1.74 -27.38 7.85
C ARG A 109 -3.19 -27.76 8.12
N THR A 110 -3.45 -28.66 9.07
CA THR A 110 -4.84 -28.99 9.47
C THR A 110 -5.54 -27.79 10.14
N LEU A 111 -4.76 -26.82 10.61
CA LEU A 111 -5.23 -25.53 11.13
C LEU A 111 -5.24 -24.42 10.06
N LYS A 112 -5.14 -24.76 8.77
CA LYS A 112 -5.03 -23.82 7.64
C LYS A 112 -3.83 -22.88 7.73
N GLN A 113 -2.73 -23.33 8.33
CA GLN A 113 -1.47 -22.61 8.35
C GLN A 113 -0.45 -23.28 7.42
N PHE A 114 0.44 -22.50 6.81
CA PHE A 114 1.42 -22.99 5.83
C PHE A 114 0.76 -23.68 4.64
N GLU A 115 -0.08 -22.95 3.90
CA GLU A 115 -0.62 -23.39 2.62
C GLU A 115 0.27 -22.90 1.46
N PRO A 116 0.22 -23.55 0.27
CA PRO A 116 0.89 -23.02 -0.91
C PRO A 116 0.41 -21.59 -1.23
N ASN A 117 1.34 -20.66 -1.44
CA ASN A 117 1.01 -19.26 -1.74
C ASN A 117 0.18 -19.07 -3.03
N TYR A 118 0.33 -19.99 -4.00
CA TYR A 118 -0.31 -19.91 -5.32
C TYR A 118 -1.00 -21.23 -5.67
N PRO A 119 -2.18 -21.51 -5.09
CA PRO A 119 -2.91 -22.75 -5.35
C PRO A 119 -3.34 -22.85 -6.81
N GLN A 120 -3.57 -21.71 -7.47
CA GLN A 120 -4.00 -21.63 -8.87
C GLN A 120 -3.34 -20.43 -9.57
N THR A 121 -3.33 -20.49 -10.89
CA THR A 121 -3.02 -19.36 -11.79
C THR A 121 -4.30 -18.93 -12.49
N ILE A 122 -4.32 -17.71 -13.00
CA ILE A 122 -5.42 -17.14 -13.78
C ILE A 122 -4.89 -16.57 -15.10
N PHE A 123 -5.77 -16.35 -16.06
CA PHE A 123 -5.43 -15.67 -17.31
C PHE A 123 -5.94 -14.23 -17.26
N SER A 124 -5.07 -13.26 -17.56
CA SER A 124 -5.47 -11.86 -17.77
C SER A 124 -6.25 -11.68 -19.08
N ALA A 125 -6.80 -10.48 -19.28
CA ALA A 125 -7.62 -10.16 -20.45
C ALA A 125 -6.86 -10.31 -21.79
N ASP A 126 -5.54 -10.21 -21.78
CA ASP A 126 -4.65 -10.41 -22.93
C ASP A 126 -4.17 -11.87 -23.09
N GLY A 127 -4.66 -12.79 -22.26
CA GLY A 127 -4.29 -14.21 -22.28
C GLY A 127 -2.99 -14.54 -21.57
N THR A 128 -2.36 -13.59 -20.85
CA THR A 128 -1.16 -13.87 -20.05
C THR A 128 -1.52 -14.67 -18.80
N GLU A 129 -0.82 -15.78 -18.56
CA GLU A 129 -0.98 -16.55 -17.32
C GLU A 129 -0.24 -15.85 -16.17
N VAL A 130 -0.94 -15.63 -15.06
CA VAL A 130 -0.44 -14.89 -13.89
C VAL A 130 -0.87 -15.56 -12.59
N GLY A 131 -0.14 -15.28 -11.51
CA GLY A 131 -0.53 -15.64 -10.15
C GLY A 131 -1.28 -14.51 -9.44
N LEU A 132 -2.06 -14.87 -8.43
CA LEU A 132 -2.59 -13.93 -7.44
C LEU A 132 -1.88 -14.15 -6.10
N ASN A 133 -1.16 -13.13 -5.65
CA ASN A 133 -0.65 -13.08 -4.29
C ASN A 133 -1.69 -12.40 -3.41
N ASP A 134 -2.38 -13.16 -2.57
CA ASP A 134 -3.29 -12.61 -1.57
C ASP A 134 -2.55 -12.35 -0.25
N SER A 135 -2.05 -11.13 -0.09
CA SER A 135 -1.40 -10.67 1.14
C SER A 135 -2.36 -9.85 2.03
N LEU A 136 -3.67 -9.97 1.85
CA LEU A 136 -4.64 -9.27 2.71
C LEU A 136 -4.53 -9.74 4.16
N ILE A 137 -4.41 -8.78 5.08
CA ILE A 137 -4.35 -9.04 6.51
C ILE A 137 -5.67 -8.59 7.14
N SER A 138 -6.53 -9.55 7.47
CA SER A 138 -7.86 -9.29 8.03
C SER A 138 -7.82 -8.44 9.32
N GLN A 139 -6.75 -8.56 10.11
CA GLN A 139 -6.55 -7.78 11.33
C GLN A 139 -6.37 -6.28 11.09
N GLN A 140 -6.04 -5.84 9.87
CA GLN A 140 -6.01 -4.42 9.52
C GLN A 140 -7.41 -3.82 9.39
N GLY A 141 -8.44 -4.66 9.24
CA GLY A 141 -9.83 -4.25 9.15
C GLY A 141 -10.25 -3.77 7.76
N ALA A 142 -11.57 -3.86 7.50
CA ALA A 142 -12.15 -3.55 6.20
C ALA A 142 -11.91 -2.09 5.76
N ASN A 143 -11.92 -1.14 6.70
CA ASN A 143 -11.70 0.28 6.40
C ASN A 143 -10.29 0.54 5.86
N TYR A 144 -9.27 -0.06 6.46
CA TYR A 144 -7.89 0.07 5.97
C TYR A 144 -7.75 -0.55 4.59
N ALA A 145 -8.26 -1.77 4.41
CA ALA A 145 -8.21 -2.48 3.13
C ALA A 145 -8.90 -1.66 2.03
N LEU A 146 -10.09 -1.12 2.30
CA LEU A 146 -10.83 -0.28 1.37
C LEU A 146 -10.07 1.01 1.04
N ALA A 147 -9.58 1.73 2.05
CA ALA A 147 -8.88 2.99 1.85
C ALA A 147 -7.61 2.81 1.00
N LYS A 148 -6.80 1.78 1.27
CA LYS A 148 -5.59 1.48 0.50
C LYS A 148 -5.92 0.94 -0.90
N ARG A 149 -6.95 0.12 -1.03
CA ARG A 149 -7.40 -0.38 -2.34
C ARG A 149 -7.90 0.77 -3.21
N LEU A 150 -8.64 1.74 -2.66
CA LEU A 150 -9.10 2.92 -3.37
C LEU A 150 -7.91 3.75 -3.89
N GLN A 151 -6.93 4.05 -3.03
CA GLN A 151 -5.72 4.77 -3.43
C GLN A 151 -5.01 4.07 -4.61
N ARG A 152 -4.78 2.75 -4.51
CA ARG A 152 -4.13 1.98 -5.57
C ARG A 152 -4.97 1.92 -6.85
N TRP A 153 -6.28 1.70 -6.73
CA TRP A 153 -7.17 1.62 -7.88
C TRP A 153 -7.20 2.93 -8.66
N ARG A 154 -7.31 4.07 -7.96
CA ARG A 154 -7.31 5.40 -8.57
C ARG A 154 -5.99 5.72 -9.25
N ALA A 155 -4.87 5.33 -8.63
CA ALA A 155 -3.55 5.41 -9.26
C ALA A 155 -3.45 4.61 -10.57
N LEU A 156 -3.97 3.37 -10.59
CA LEU A 156 -4.00 2.52 -11.79
C LEU A 156 -4.88 3.12 -12.90
N VAL A 157 -6.06 3.63 -12.54
CA VAL A 157 -6.97 4.29 -13.49
C VAL A 157 -6.31 5.53 -14.10
N ALA A 158 -5.73 6.41 -13.28
CA ALA A 158 -5.02 7.60 -13.77
C ALA A 158 -3.86 7.22 -14.70
N ARG A 159 -3.11 6.17 -14.37
CA ARG A 159 -2.04 5.65 -15.23
C ARG A 159 -2.57 5.12 -16.55
N SER A 160 -3.68 4.38 -16.53
CA SER A 160 -4.30 3.83 -17.76
C SER A 160 -4.83 4.92 -18.69
N THR A 161 -5.15 6.10 -18.16
CA THR A 161 -5.61 7.26 -18.95
C THR A 161 -4.48 8.23 -19.33
N GLY A 162 -3.22 7.86 -19.08
CA GLY A 162 -2.04 8.62 -19.54
C GLY A 162 -1.42 9.56 -18.50
N THR A 163 -1.98 9.65 -17.28
CA THR A 163 -1.36 10.44 -16.20
C THR A 163 -0.08 9.76 -15.72
N PRO A 164 1.06 10.47 -15.56
CA PRO A 164 2.23 9.91 -14.91
C PRO A 164 1.95 9.59 -13.44
N VAL A 165 2.27 8.36 -13.01
CA VAL A 165 2.02 7.88 -11.66
C VAL A 165 3.26 7.13 -11.15
N SER A 166 3.73 7.52 -9.97
CA SER A 166 4.71 6.75 -9.18
C SER A 166 3.99 6.08 -8.02
N ILE A 167 4.00 4.75 -7.97
CA ILE A 167 3.46 3.99 -6.85
C ILE A 167 4.53 3.05 -6.33
N ASN A 168 4.96 3.27 -5.10
CA ASN A 168 5.99 2.45 -4.46
C ASN A 168 5.35 1.62 -3.35
N LEU A 169 5.75 0.36 -3.25
CA LEU A 169 5.55 -0.42 -2.03
C LEU A 169 6.73 -0.12 -1.12
N ALA A 170 6.47 0.57 -0.01
CA ALA A 170 7.50 0.72 1.01
C ALA A 170 7.83 -0.67 1.60
N PRO A 171 9.11 -0.99 1.82
CA PRO A 171 9.50 -2.26 2.44
C PRO A 171 8.84 -2.41 3.82
N ALA A 172 8.56 -3.65 4.19
CA ALA A 172 8.01 -3.98 5.50
C ALA A 172 8.99 -3.50 6.59
N THR A 173 8.56 -2.53 7.39
CA THR A 173 9.37 -1.88 8.42
C THR A 173 8.90 -2.31 9.81
N ARG A 174 9.83 -2.62 10.71
CA ARG A 174 9.57 -2.90 12.15
C ARG A 174 9.16 -1.62 12.89
N THR A 175 8.04 -1.02 12.51
CA THR A 175 7.51 0.15 13.22
C THR A 175 6.76 -0.26 14.49
N ARG A 176 6.74 0.62 15.49
CA ARG A 176 6.05 0.38 16.77
C ARG A 176 4.56 0.10 16.61
N SER A 177 3.91 0.58 15.56
CA SER A 177 2.52 0.27 15.22
C SER A 177 2.32 -1.14 14.66
N VAL A 178 3.32 -1.70 13.96
CA VAL A 178 3.31 -3.08 13.44
C VAL A 178 3.57 -4.10 14.54
N ILE A 179 4.46 -3.79 15.50
CA ILE A 179 4.80 -4.69 16.63
C ILE A 179 3.68 -4.78 17.68
N LYS A 180 2.78 -3.79 17.76
CA LYS A 180 1.63 -3.82 18.68
C LYS A 180 0.70 -5.02 18.45
N ASN A 181 0.67 -5.58 17.24
CA ASN A 181 -0.05 -6.80 16.95
C ASN A 181 0.89 -8.02 17.12
N ARG A 182 0.64 -8.84 18.16
CA ARG A 182 1.49 -10.00 18.52
C ARG A 182 1.65 -11.01 17.37
N ALA A 183 0.64 -11.15 16.51
CA ALA A 183 0.71 -12.05 15.35
C ALA A 183 1.63 -11.51 14.25
N LEU A 184 1.58 -10.20 14.00
CA LEU A 184 2.50 -9.54 13.07
C LEU A 184 3.92 -9.56 13.64
N ALA A 185 4.11 -9.25 14.92
CA ALA A 185 5.43 -9.33 15.56
C ALA A 185 6.07 -10.74 15.42
N ALA A 186 5.29 -11.81 15.63
CA ALA A 186 5.78 -13.18 15.45
C ALA A 186 6.10 -13.52 13.99
N ALA A 187 5.27 -13.07 13.03
CA ALA A 187 5.54 -13.25 11.60
C ALA A 187 6.84 -12.53 11.16
N TYR A 188 7.05 -11.30 11.64
CA TYR A 188 8.26 -10.52 11.36
C TYR A 188 9.51 -11.02 12.09
N ALA A 189 9.37 -11.75 13.20
CA ALA A 189 10.48 -12.42 13.89
C ALA A 189 10.89 -13.75 13.20
N GLY A 190 9.99 -14.34 12.41
CA GLY A 190 10.25 -15.56 11.63
C GLY A 190 10.58 -15.32 10.16
N ALA A 191 10.45 -14.07 9.68
CA ALA A 191 10.58 -13.67 8.28
C ALA A 191 11.89 -14.12 7.63
N ASP A 192 12.99 -14.05 8.41
CA ASP A 192 14.34 -14.43 8.00
C ASP A 192 14.42 -15.91 7.60
N ARG A 193 13.65 -16.78 8.27
CA ARG A 193 13.57 -18.23 7.94
C ARG A 193 12.86 -18.51 6.62
N PHE A 194 12.15 -17.52 6.08
CA PHE A 194 11.50 -17.55 4.78
C PHE A 194 12.22 -16.69 3.72
N GLY A 195 13.41 -16.17 4.05
CA GLY A 195 14.20 -15.34 3.15
C GLY A 195 13.60 -13.95 2.90
N ILE A 196 12.78 -13.46 3.83
CA ILE A 196 12.20 -12.11 3.79
C ILE A 196 13.07 -11.21 4.66
N GLU A 197 13.66 -10.19 4.05
CA GLU A 197 14.41 -9.16 4.77
C GLU A 197 13.44 -8.11 5.32
N VAL A 198 13.53 -7.86 6.62
CA VAL A 198 12.74 -6.85 7.32
C VAL A 198 13.65 -5.68 7.65
N PHE A 199 13.30 -4.48 7.18
CA PHE A 199 14.09 -3.29 7.47
C PHE A 199 13.89 -2.88 8.93
N ASP A 200 15.00 -2.80 9.67
CA ASP A 200 15.04 -2.19 11.00
C ASP A 200 15.37 -0.70 10.83
N PRO A 201 14.40 0.22 11.03
CA PRO A 201 14.72 1.64 11.00
C PRO A 201 15.68 1.95 12.14
N ALA A 202 16.75 2.70 11.84
CA ALA A 202 17.58 3.31 12.88
C ALA A 202 16.69 4.27 13.67
N THR A 203 16.23 3.83 14.85
CA THR A 203 15.60 4.69 15.85
C THR A 203 16.66 5.37 16.68
#